data_AF-A0A3R7D9F8-F1
#
_entry.id   AF-A0A3R7D9F8-F1
#
_cell.length_a   1.000
_cell.length_b   1.000
_cell.length_c   1.000
_cell.angle_alpha   90.00
_cell.angle_beta   90.00
_cell.angle_gamma   90.00
#
_symmetry.space_group_name_H-M   'P 1'
#
loop_
_entity.id
_entity.type
_entity.pdbx_description
1 polymer ?
#
loop_
_entity_poly.entity_id
_entity_poly.type
_entity_poly.pdbx_seq_one_letter_code
_entity_poly.pdbx_strand_id
1 'polypeptide(L)'
;MNKNQKFFPFLKNYKTLTEVLTDHGLASLGDTYVNFVYSLAVSNKKGKPVGRKVKGSFLAEALKNSGLREALPSGMSRHKMADAAEALIVWAWLNSRMTLKESVAVLEKSDNAVEGFTLLLKKINKKVKFS
;
A
#
# COMPACT_ATOMS: atom_id res chain seq x y z
N MET A 1 11.74 28.84 -1.65
CA MET A 1 10.34 28.86 -2.14
C MET A 1 9.45 28.14 -1.14
N ASN A 2 8.78 28.91 -0.28
CA ASN A 2 7.69 28.45 0.59
C ASN A 2 6.36 28.73 -0.12
N LYS A 3 5.55 27.69 -0.39
CA LYS A 3 4.10 27.73 -0.71
C LYS A 3 3.51 26.37 -1.16
N ASN A 4 4.01 25.23 -0.68
CA ASN A 4 3.27 23.98 -0.87
C ASN A 4 2.10 23.94 0.11
N GLN A 5 0.99 24.56 -0.30
CA GLN A 5 -0.33 24.05 0.05
C GLN A 5 -0.27 22.54 -0.16
N LYS A 6 -0.39 21.77 0.91
CA LYS A 6 -0.46 20.32 0.79
C LYS A 6 -1.65 20.01 -0.11
N PHE A 7 -1.40 19.55 -1.34
CA PHE A 7 -2.43 19.08 -2.26
C PHE A 7 -3.40 18.09 -1.59
N PHE A 8 -2.91 17.41 -0.53
CA PHE A 8 -3.69 16.62 0.40
C PHE A 8 -3.66 17.24 1.82
N PRO A 9 -4.63 18.09 2.21
CA PRO A 9 -4.65 18.71 3.53
C PRO A 9 -4.81 17.70 4.67
N PHE A 10 -5.39 16.52 4.38
CA PHE A 10 -5.55 15.41 5.33
C PHE A 10 -4.25 14.64 5.62
N LEU A 11 -3.19 14.84 4.82
CA LEU A 11 -1.96 14.06 4.96
C LEU A 11 -1.08 14.62 6.09
N LYS A 12 -0.87 13.80 7.13
CA LYS A 12 -0.01 14.13 8.27
C LYS A 12 1.47 14.19 7.85
N ASN A 13 2.29 14.84 8.67
CA ASN A 13 3.74 14.81 8.51
C ASN A 13 4.32 13.60 9.25
N TYR A 14 4.29 12.42 8.63
CA TYR A 14 4.79 11.18 9.22
C TYR A 14 6.32 11.23 9.38
N LYS A 15 6.80 10.91 10.58
CA LYS A 15 8.23 10.87 10.94
C LYS A 15 8.81 9.48 10.93
N THR A 16 7.97 8.45 11.06
CA THR A 16 8.41 7.06 11.09
C THR A 16 7.52 6.16 10.24
N LEU A 17 8.07 4.99 9.89
CA LEU A 17 7.30 3.95 9.18
C LEU A 17 6.14 3.45 10.03
N THR A 18 6.37 3.28 11.33
CA THR A 18 5.34 2.85 12.28
C THR A 18 4.15 3.80 12.28
N GLU A 19 4.37 5.13 12.28
CA GLU A 19 3.27 6.10 12.23
C GLU A 19 2.39 5.94 10.98
N VAL A 20 2.99 5.69 9.82
CA VAL A 20 2.24 5.42 8.57
C VAL A 20 1.45 4.12 8.70
N LEU A 21 2.12 3.04 9.14
CA LEU A 21 1.53 1.71 9.25
C LEU A 21 0.39 1.62 10.26
N THR A 22 0.32 2.54 11.23
CA THR A 22 -0.74 2.56 12.26
C THR A 22 -1.81 3.62 12.01
N ASP A 23 -1.79 4.31 10.86
CA ASP A 23 -2.81 5.33 10.56
C ASP A 23 -4.08 4.71 9.95
N HIS A 24 -5.10 4.53 10.79
CA HIS A 24 -6.39 3.97 10.38
C HIS A 24 -7.16 4.84 9.36
N GLY A 25 -7.03 6.17 9.43
CA GLY A 25 -7.66 7.05 8.45
C GLY A 25 -7.03 6.88 7.08
N LEU A 26 -5.70 6.73 7.05
CA LEU A 26 -4.97 6.43 5.83
C LEU A 26 -5.25 5.03 5.30
N ALA A 27 -5.39 4.03 6.18
CA ALA A 27 -5.78 2.67 5.80
C ALA A 27 -7.15 2.64 5.10
N SER A 28 -8.14 3.39 5.60
CA SER A 28 -9.47 3.46 4.98
C SER A 28 -9.43 3.99 3.53
N LEU A 29 -8.65 5.04 3.27
CA LEU A 29 -8.39 5.48 1.89
C LEU A 29 -7.58 4.43 1.11
N GLY A 30 -6.65 3.77 1.80
CA GLY A 30 -5.81 2.70 1.29
C GLY A 30 -6.57 1.49 0.77
N ASP A 31 -7.60 1.00 1.45
CA ASP A 31 -8.45 -0.10 0.98
C ASP A 31 -9.03 0.21 -0.41
N THR A 32 -9.58 1.42 -0.58
CA THR A 32 -10.13 1.86 -1.87
C THR A 32 -9.05 1.93 -2.95
N TYR A 33 -7.90 2.53 -2.64
CA TYR A 33 -6.77 2.64 -3.57
C TYR A 33 -6.21 1.28 -3.97
N VAL A 34 -5.97 0.39 -3.01
CA VAL A 34 -5.44 -0.97 -3.22
C VAL A 34 -6.40 -1.79 -4.09
N ASN A 35 -7.70 -1.73 -3.82
CA ASN A 35 -8.72 -2.39 -4.63
C ASN A 35 -8.71 -1.88 -6.08
N PHE A 36 -8.55 -0.57 -6.29
CA PHE A 36 -8.46 0.01 -7.62
C PHE A 36 -7.20 -0.43 -8.37
N VAL A 37 -6.02 -0.33 -7.74
CA VAL A 37 -4.74 -0.75 -8.33
C VAL A 37 -4.77 -2.22 -8.72
N TYR A 38 -5.30 -3.07 -7.84
CA TYR A 38 -5.43 -4.50 -8.12
C TYR A 38 -6.42 -4.80 -9.23
N SER A 39 -7.57 -4.12 -9.23
CA SER A 39 -8.58 -4.22 -10.30
C SER A 39 -7.97 -3.87 -11.66
N LEU A 40 -7.17 -2.80 -11.74
CA LEU A 40 -6.44 -2.43 -12.96
C LEU A 40 -5.44 -3.50 -13.39
N ALA A 41 -4.62 -4.02 -12.47
CA ALA A 41 -3.64 -5.05 -12.79
C ALA A 41 -4.29 -6.33 -13.33
N VAL A 42 -5.41 -6.76 -12.73
CA VAL A 42 -6.16 -7.92 -13.22
C VAL A 42 -6.87 -7.60 -14.54
N SER A 43 -7.33 -6.36 -14.73
CA SER A 43 -7.93 -5.93 -16.01
C SER A 43 -6.93 -6.02 -17.15
N ASN A 44 -5.70 -5.52 -16.93
CA ASN A 44 -4.61 -5.61 -17.91
C ASN A 44 -4.29 -7.06 -18.26
N LYS A 45 -4.08 -7.92 -17.26
CA LYS A 45 -3.83 -9.35 -17.45
C LYS A 45 -4.91 -10.06 -18.28
N LYS A 46 -6.16 -9.63 -18.12
CA LYS A 46 -7.31 -10.27 -18.78
C LYS A 46 -7.69 -9.62 -20.11
N GLY A 47 -7.10 -8.49 -20.47
CA GLY A 47 -7.49 -7.70 -21.64
C GLY A 47 -8.92 -7.14 -21.57
N LYS A 48 -9.54 -7.06 -20.39
CA LYS A 48 -10.91 -6.51 -20.22
C LYS A 48 -11.12 -5.89 -18.84
N PRO A 49 -11.96 -4.85 -18.70
CA PRO A 49 -12.25 -4.22 -17.42
C PRO A 49 -12.84 -5.20 -16.40
N VAL A 50 -12.26 -5.24 -15.20
CA VAL A 50 -12.78 -6.01 -14.07
C VAL A 50 -12.65 -5.25 -12.75
N GLY A 51 -13.66 -5.39 -11.89
CA GLY A 51 -13.59 -4.99 -10.49
C GLY A 51 -13.19 -6.16 -9.59
N ARG A 52 -12.28 -5.92 -8.64
CA ARG A 52 -11.85 -6.90 -7.63
C ARG A 52 -11.65 -6.21 -6.29
N LYS A 53 -12.27 -6.79 -5.26
CA LYS A 53 -11.92 -6.51 -3.87
C LYS A 53 -10.80 -7.44 -3.43
N VAL A 54 -9.73 -6.89 -2.88
CA VAL A 54 -8.60 -7.63 -2.33
C VAL A 54 -9.03 -8.23 -1.00
N LYS A 55 -8.70 -9.51 -0.78
CA LYS A 55 -8.93 -10.12 0.53
C LYS A 55 -7.90 -9.57 1.51
N GLY A 56 -8.32 -8.99 2.64
CA GLY A 56 -7.40 -8.52 3.68
C GLY A 56 -6.46 -9.61 4.19
N SER A 57 -6.87 -10.88 4.09
CA SER A 57 -6.03 -12.03 4.38
C SER A 57 -4.75 -12.09 3.52
N PHE A 58 -4.83 -11.66 2.25
CA PHE A 58 -3.70 -11.59 1.34
C PHE A 58 -2.76 -10.43 1.68
N LEU A 59 -3.31 -9.27 2.04
CA LEU A 59 -2.51 -8.10 2.42
C LEU A 59 -1.77 -8.32 3.74
N ALA A 60 -2.43 -8.90 4.73
CA ALA A 60 -1.81 -9.25 6.00
C ALA A 60 -0.66 -10.25 5.83
N GLU A 61 -0.82 -11.23 4.95
CA GLU A 61 0.22 -12.19 4.61
C GLU A 61 1.36 -11.55 3.81
N ALA A 62 1.01 -10.71 2.84
CA ALA A 62 1.99 -9.97 2.05
C ALA A 62 2.87 -9.05 2.91
N LEU A 63 2.27 -8.39 3.91
CA LEU A 63 2.97 -7.57 4.89
C LEU A 63 3.99 -8.39 5.68
N LYS A 64 3.59 -9.56 6.21
CA LYS A 64 4.51 -10.47 6.90
C LYS A 64 5.66 -10.88 5.99
N ASN A 65 5.35 -11.34 4.78
CA ASN A 65 6.34 -11.81 3.80
C ASN A 65 7.27 -10.69 3.29
N SER A 66 6.87 -9.42 3.46
CA SER A 66 7.68 -8.25 3.13
C SER A 66 8.71 -7.86 4.19
N GLY A 67 8.63 -8.43 5.40
CA GLY A 67 9.46 -8.03 6.56
C GLY A 67 8.92 -6.82 7.33
N LEU A 68 7.93 -6.10 6.79
CA LEU A 68 7.35 -4.91 7.43
C LEU A 68 6.64 -5.18 8.75
N ARG A 69 6.38 -6.45 9.09
CA ARG A 69 5.84 -6.83 10.40
C ARG A 69 6.74 -6.36 11.55
N GLU A 70 8.05 -6.27 11.36
CA GLU A 70 8.99 -5.85 12.39
C GLU A 70 8.82 -4.40 12.82
N ALA A 71 8.29 -3.54 11.94
CA ALA A 71 8.00 -2.14 12.24
C ALA A 71 6.66 -1.92 12.97
N LEU A 72 5.86 -2.98 13.16
CA LEU A 72 4.55 -2.92 13.82
C LEU A 72 4.63 -3.30 15.30
N PRO A 73 3.74 -2.76 16.16
CA PRO A 73 3.60 -3.19 17.55
C PRO A 73 3.40 -4.71 17.70
N SER A 74 3.73 -5.25 18.87
CA SER A 74 3.42 -6.64 19.24
C SER A 74 1.91 -6.86 19.30
N GLY A 75 1.46 -8.12 19.11
CA GLY A 75 0.04 -8.47 19.25
C GLY A 75 -0.94 -7.96 18.17
N MET A 76 -0.43 -7.48 17.03
CA MET A 76 -1.29 -7.00 15.93
C MET A 76 -2.13 -8.12 15.31
N SER A 77 -3.44 -7.89 15.21
CA SER A 77 -4.38 -8.81 14.57
C SER A 77 -4.17 -8.89 13.06
N ARG A 78 -4.72 -9.94 12.42
CA ARG A 78 -4.66 -10.09 10.94
C ARG A 78 -5.29 -8.90 10.21
N HIS A 79 -6.41 -8.39 10.72
CA HIS A 79 -7.05 -7.21 10.16
C HIS A 79 -6.15 -5.98 10.24
N LYS A 80 -5.56 -5.69 11.41
CA LYS A 80 -4.67 -4.54 11.57
C LYS A 80 -3.40 -4.63 10.69
N MET A 81 -2.92 -5.83 10.38
CA MET A 81 -1.82 -6.01 9.42
C MET A 81 -2.26 -5.74 7.97
N ALA A 82 -3.51 -6.04 7.61
CA ALA A 82 -4.04 -5.66 6.31
C ALA A 82 -4.15 -4.13 6.19
N ASP A 83 -4.74 -3.49 7.19
CA ASP A 83 -4.88 -2.03 7.28
C ASP A 83 -3.50 -1.33 7.18
N ALA A 84 -2.49 -1.89 7.83
CA ALA A 84 -1.13 -1.36 7.76
C ALA A 84 -0.54 -1.42 6.34
N ALA A 85 -0.80 -2.50 5.60
CA ALA A 85 -0.38 -2.61 4.20
C ALA A 85 -1.13 -1.59 3.33
N GLU A 86 -2.42 -1.42 3.54
CA GLU A 86 -3.27 -0.44 2.82
C GLU A 86 -2.79 0.99 3.04
N ALA A 87 -2.53 1.36 4.30
CA ALA A 87 -2.01 2.66 4.68
C ALA A 87 -0.66 2.95 4.01
N LEU A 88 0.26 1.99 4.03
CA LEU A 88 1.58 2.17 3.42
C LEU A 88 1.51 2.33 1.90
N ILE A 89 0.67 1.51 1.22
CA ILE A 89 0.55 1.55 -0.23
C ILE A 89 0.01 2.90 -0.70
N VAL A 90 -1.04 3.41 -0.06
CA VAL A 90 -1.59 4.72 -0.45
C VAL A 90 -0.68 5.87 -0.03
N TRP A 91 -0.03 5.79 1.14
CA TRP A 91 0.96 6.78 1.56
C TRP A 91 2.07 6.94 0.52
N ALA A 92 2.58 5.83 -0.01
CA ALA A 92 3.63 5.84 -1.00
C ALA A 92 3.21 6.53 -2.30
N TRP A 93 1.94 6.39 -2.69
CA TRP A 93 1.39 7.12 -3.83
C TRP A 93 1.22 8.61 -3.55
N LEU A 94 0.60 8.96 -2.42
CA LEU A 94 0.35 10.35 -2.02
C LEU A 94 1.65 11.15 -1.82
N ASN A 95 2.74 10.48 -1.43
CA ASN A 95 4.06 11.09 -1.26
C ASN A 95 4.98 10.95 -2.49
N SER A 96 4.43 10.60 -3.67
CA SER A 96 5.17 10.45 -4.92
C SER A 96 6.36 9.47 -4.83
N ARG A 97 6.31 8.50 -3.91
CA ARG A 97 7.30 7.41 -3.80
C ARG A 97 6.99 6.30 -4.79
N MET A 98 5.70 6.13 -5.13
CA MET A 98 5.22 5.20 -6.14
C MET A 98 4.19 5.90 -7.03
N THR A 99 4.24 5.63 -8.33
CA THR A 99 3.14 6.00 -9.22
C THR A 99 2.09 4.90 -9.32
N LEU A 100 0.86 5.24 -9.73
CA LEU A 100 -0.17 4.23 -10.03
C LEU A 100 0.33 3.20 -11.06
N LYS A 101 0.98 3.68 -12.14
CA LYS A 101 1.52 2.82 -13.20
C LYS A 101 2.57 1.84 -12.66
N GLU A 102 3.46 2.29 -11.79
CA GLU A 102 4.44 1.41 -11.16
C GLU A 102 3.79 0.35 -10.26
N SER A 103 2.79 0.73 -9.46
CA SER A 103 2.09 -0.20 -8.58
C SER A 103 1.34 -1.27 -9.39
N VAL A 104 0.61 -0.86 -10.43
CA VAL A 104 -0.07 -1.78 -11.37
C VAL A 104 0.93 -2.72 -12.02
N ALA A 105 2.04 -2.19 -12.56
CA ALA A 105 3.05 -3.00 -13.25
C ALA A 105 3.73 -4.04 -12.34
N VAL A 106 3.82 -3.79 -11.02
CA VAL A 106 4.32 -4.79 -10.06
C VAL A 106 3.29 -5.91 -9.90
N LEU A 107 2.02 -5.58 -9.64
CA LEU A 107 0.96 -6.57 -9.44
C LEU A 107 0.66 -7.37 -10.72
N GLU A 108 0.86 -6.75 -11.88
CA GLU A 108 0.66 -7.37 -13.18
C GLU A 108 1.71 -8.47 -13.48
N LYS A 109 2.90 -8.41 -12.87
CA LYS A 109 3.98 -9.38 -13.14
C LYS A 109 3.97 -10.60 -12.23
N SER A 110 3.14 -10.63 -11.18
CA SER A 110 3.15 -11.70 -10.17
C SER A 110 2.13 -12.79 -10.44
N ASP A 111 2.42 -14.02 -10.03
CA ASP A 111 1.55 -15.16 -10.30
C ASP A 111 0.28 -15.13 -9.45
N ASN A 112 0.41 -14.64 -8.20
CA ASN A 112 -0.71 -14.51 -7.27
C ASN A 112 -0.70 -13.18 -6.52
N ALA A 113 -1.83 -12.86 -5.88
CA ALA A 113 -2.04 -11.60 -5.18
C ALA A 113 -1.07 -11.40 -4.00
N VAL A 114 -0.83 -12.45 -3.19
CA VAL A 114 0.04 -12.36 -2.01
C VAL A 114 1.45 -11.98 -2.45
N GLU A 115 1.99 -12.69 -3.43
CA GLU A 115 3.31 -12.42 -3.98
C GLU A 115 3.40 -11.00 -4.57
N GLY A 116 2.42 -10.58 -5.37
CA GLY A 116 2.39 -9.25 -5.96
C GLY A 116 2.40 -8.14 -4.91
N PHE A 117 1.57 -8.27 -3.89
CA PHE A 117 1.56 -7.32 -2.78
C PHE A 117 2.86 -7.37 -1.95
N THR A 118 3.48 -8.54 -1.76
CA THR A 118 4.78 -8.65 -1.10
C THR A 118 5.85 -7.89 -1.87
N LEU A 119 5.92 -8.05 -3.19
CA LEU A 119 6.89 -7.35 -4.04
C LEU A 119 6.63 -5.83 -4.04
N LEU A 120 5.37 -5.42 -4.10
CA LEU A 120 4.97 -4.02 -4.03
C LEU A 120 5.40 -3.39 -2.70
N LEU A 121 5.09 -4.03 -1.58
CA LEU A 121 5.47 -3.57 -0.24
C LEU A 121 6.98 -3.50 -0.05
N LYS A 122 7.73 -4.51 -0.51
CA LYS A 122 9.21 -4.48 -0.49
C LYS A 122 9.75 -3.32 -1.33
N LYS A 123 9.18 -3.07 -2.51
CA LYS A 123 9.58 -1.95 -3.38
C LYS A 123 9.28 -0.60 -2.73
N ILE A 124 8.11 -0.45 -2.11
CA ILE A 124 7.76 0.75 -1.34
C ILE A 124 8.76 0.96 -0.21
N ASN A 125 9.02 -0.07 0.60
CA ASN A 125 9.93 0.02 1.75
C ASN A 125 11.32 0.53 1.35
N LYS A 126 11.86 0.08 0.21
CA LYS A 126 13.14 0.58 -0.34
C LYS A 126 13.13 2.06 -0.74
N LYS A 127 11.95 2.62 -1.04
CA LYS A 127 11.76 4.02 -1.45
C LYS A 127 11.28 4.91 -0.29
N VAL A 128 10.95 4.34 0.86
CA VAL A 128 10.54 5.09 2.05
C VAL A 128 11.72 5.92 2.53
N LYS A 129 11.50 7.23 2.63
CA LYS A 129 12.40 8.20 3.26
C LYS A 129 11.56 9.16 4.07
N PHE A 130 11.78 9.19 5.37
CA PHE A 130 11.22 10.19 6.27
C PHE A 130 12.20 11.37 6.37
N SER A 131 11.64 12.57 6.54
CA SER A 131 12.37 13.84 6.60
C SER A 131 12.03 14.60 7.87
#